data_AF-A0A6A6RR43-F1
#
_entry.id   AF-A0A6A6RR43-F1
#
_cell.length_a   1.000
_cell.length_b   1.000
_cell.length_c   1.000
_cell.angle_alpha   90.00
_cell.angle_beta   90.00
_cell.angle_gamma   90.00
#
_symmetry.space_group_name_H-M   'P 1'
#
loop_
_entity.id
_entity.type
_entity.pdbx_description
1 polymer ?
#
loop_
_entity_poly.entity_id
_entity_poly.type
_entity_poly.pdbx_seq_one_letter_code
_entity_poly.pdbx_strand_id
1 'polypeptide(L)'
;KKERPHWQINKEAMKEKLGGEAWNPRKKLSPDTMEGIRHLHKTQPDRFSTKVLADYFKVTPEAIRRILKSKWQPTDEEHEERLRRWDKRGEKIWANLVELGIKPPKKWREMGVGKAETGQKPRWKTGSRNTVHVNDGFRDPHEDVNVEDLIPIVDGNTSQKPRRPNNMPLSERL
;
A
#
# COMPACT_ATOMS: atom_id res chain seq x y z
N LYS A 1 -32.34 -26.09 24.58
CA LYS A 1 -31.88 -25.75 23.20
C LYS A 1 -30.37 -25.65 23.24
N LYS A 2 -29.62 -26.43 22.44
CA LYS A 2 -28.15 -26.28 22.37
C LYS A 2 -27.84 -24.94 21.71
N GLU A 3 -27.13 -24.07 22.41
CA GLU A 3 -26.64 -22.82 21.85
C GLU A 3 -25.68 -23.14 20.69
N ARG A 4 -25.81 -22.40 19.59
CA ARG A 4 -24.89 -22.57 18.47
C ARG A 4 -23.48 -22.17 18.93
N PRO A 5 -22.44 -22.92 18.55
CA PRO A 5 -21.09 -22.53 18.90
C PRO A 5 -20.72 -21.21 18.22
N HIS A 6 -19.98 -20.34 18.93
CA HIS A 6 -19.60 -19.00 18.46
C HIS A 6 -19.02 -18.95 17.04
N TRP A 7 -18.26 -19.98 16.62
CA TRP A 7 -17.68 -20.02 15.28
C TRP A 7 -18.74 -20.10 14.17
N GLN A 8 -19.87 -20.76 14.42
CA GLN A 8 -20.96 -20.88 13.46
C GLN A 8 -21.70 -19.54 13.31
N ILE A 9 -21.96 -18.85 14.42
CA ILE A 9 -22.56 -17.51 14.44
C ILE A 9 -21.67 -16.53 13.65
N ASN A 10 -20.36 -16.54 13.90
CA ASN A 10 -19.42 -15.67 13.20
C ASN A 10 -19.34 -15.98 11.69
N LYS A 11 -19.44 -17.25 11.31
CA LYS A 11 -19.43 -17.67 9.91
C LYS A 11 -20.70 -17.21 9.18
N GLU A 12 -21.86 -17.35 9.80
CA GLU A 12 -23.14 -16.85 9.30
C GLU A 12 -23.10 -15.32 9.15
N ALA A 13 -22.67 -14.60 10.19
CA ALA A 13 -22.52 -13.14 10.16
C ALA A 13 -21.52 -12.65 9.11
N MET A 14 -20.41 -13.37 8.87
CA MET A 14 -19.47 -13.05 7.79
C MET A 14 -20.10 -13.25 6.42
N LYS A 15 -20.85 -14.34 6.21
CA LYS A 15 -21.53 -14.62 4.94
C LYS A 15 -22.56 -13.54 4.62
N GLU A 16 -23.31 -13.09 5.62
CA GLU A 16 -24.26 -11.98 5.50
C GLU A 16 -23.55 -10.67 5.16
N LYS A 17 -22.50 -10.30 5.91
CA LYS A 17 -21.71 -9.07 5.66
C LYS A 17 -21.06 -9.01 4.28
N LEU A 18 -20.69 -10.18 3.73
CA LEU A 18 -20.05 -10.29 2.42
C LEU A 18 -21.05 -10.41 1.27
N GLY A 19 -22.35 -10.59 1.53
CA GLY A 19 -23.36 -10.66 0.47
C GLY A 19 -23.15 -11.77 -0.56
N GLY A 20 -22.45 -12.85 -0.17
CA GLY A 20 -22.06 -13.94 -1.08
C GLY A 20 -20.75 -13.71 -1.85
N GLU A 21 -20.10 -12.56 -1.70
CA GLU A 21 -18.77 -12.31 -2.27
C GLU A 21 -17.67 -13.08 -1.50
N ALA A 22 -16.62 -13.48 -2.22
CA ALA A 22 -15.45 -14.07 -1.58
C ALA A 22 -14.71 -13.04 -0.72
N TRP A 23 -14.17 -13.48 0.43
CA TRP A 23 -13.35 -12.62 1.28
C TRP A 23 -12.12 -12.10 0.52
N ASN A 24 -12.15 -10.82 0.15
CA ASN A 24 -11.06 -10.15 -0.54
C ASN A 24 -10.67 -8.86 0.21
N PRO A 25 -9.64 -8.89 1.08
CA PRO A 25 -9.29 -7.72 1.86
C PRO A 25 -8.82 -6.59 0.94
N ARG A 26 -9.35 -5.39 1.21
CA ARG A 26 -9.11 -4.17 0.41
C ARG A 26 -7.62 -3.83 0.34
N LYS A 27 -6.95 -3.83 1.51
CA LYS A 27 -5.50 -3.63 1.63
C LYS A 27 -4.83 -4.97 1.93
N LYS A 28 -3.80 -5.29 1.15
CA LYS A 28 -2.91 -6.43 1.36
C LYS A 28 -1.49 -5.87 1.46
N LEU A 29 -0.64 -6.49 2.27
CA LEU A 29 0.76 -6.09 2.42
C LEU A 29 1.62 -6.89 1.43
N SER A 30 2.69 -6.26 0.93
CA SER A 30 3.71 -6.95 0.14
C SER A 30 4.43 -7.99 1.01
N PRO A 31 4.87 -9.13 0.44
CA PRO A 31 5.74 -10.09 1.13
C PRO A 31 6.91 -9.43 1.88
N ASP A 32 7.64 -8.57 1.19
CA ASP A 32 8.77 -7.81 1.74
C ASP A 32 8.36 -6.87 2.88
N THR A 33 7.21 -6.19 2.76
CA THR A 33 6.70 -5.34 3.85
C THR A 33 6.39 -6.15 5.12
N MET A 34 5.93 -7.39 4.99
CA MET A 34 5.70 -8.25 6.16
C MET A 34 7.01 -8.63 6.86
N GLU A 35 8.06 -8.90 6.09
CA GLU A 35 9.41 -9.16 6.62
C GLU A 35 10.01 -7.92 7.28
N GLY A 36 9.87 -6.76 6.65
CA GLY A 36 10.24 -5.46 7.23
C GLY A 36 9.55 -5.19 8.57
N ILE A 37 8.25 -5.49 8.69
CA ILE A 37 7.51 -5.37 9.96
C ILE A 37 8.12 -6.29 11.04
N ARG A 38 8.45 -7.53 10.69
CA ARG A 38 9.08 -8.48 11.63
C ARG A 38 10.45 -7.97 12.05
N HIS A 39 11.24 -7.44 11.12
CA HIS A 39 12.57 -6.89 11.39
C HIS A 39 12.50 -5.69 12.33
N LEU A 40 11.64 -4.71 12.05
CA LEU A 40 11.48 -3.50 12.88
C LEU A 40 11.05 -3.83 14.32
N HIS A 41 10.09 -4.73 14.48
CA HIS A 41 9.65 -5.15 15.83
C HIS A 41 10.72 -5.98 16.55
N LYS A 42 11.58 -6.69 15.82
CA LYS A 42 12.69 -7.45 16.42
C LYS A 42 13.82 -6.54 16.91
N THR A 43 14.12 -5.46 16.20
CA THR A 43 15.20 -4.55 16.57
C THR A 43 14.83 -3.65 17.74
N GLN A 44 13.64 -3.05 17.73
CA GLN A 44 13.17 -2.14 18.79
C GLN A 44 11.69 -2.39 19.13
N PRO A 45 11.38 -3.42 19.93
CA PRO A 45 9.99 -3.78 20.26
C PRO A 45 9.25 -2.68 21.04
N ASP A 46 9.95 -1.92 21.89
CA ASP A 46 9.34 -0.87 22.71
C ASP A 46 8.82 0.29 21.86
N ARG A 47 9.57 0.64 20.81
CA ARG A 47 9.23 1.73 19.89
C ARG A 47 8.25 1.28 18.81
N PHE A 48 8.49 0.12 18.21
CA PHE A 48 7.66 -0.43 17.14
C PHE A 48 6.59 -1.37 17.70
N SER A 49 5.79 -0.85 18.62
CA SER A 49 4.67 -1.61 19.20
C SER A 49 3.61 -1.95 18.15
N THR A 50 2.81 -2.99 18.42
CA THR A 50 1.75 -3.44 17.51
C THR A 50 0.76 -2.35 17.11
N LYS A 51 0.46 -1.40 18.00
CA LYS A 51 -0.43 -0.26 17.72
C LYS A 51 0.24 0.72 16.76
N VAL A 52 1.48 1.11 17.03
CA VAL A 52 2.26 2.02 16.18
C VAL A 52 2.43 1.47 14.77
N LEU A 53 2.75 0.18 14.64
CA LEU A 53 2.86 -0.48 13.34
C LEU A 53 1.51 -0.54 12.60
N ALA A 54 0.41 -0.82 13.32
CA ALA A 54 -0.92 -0.84 12.74
C ALA A 54 -1.31 0.54 12.18
N ASP A 55 -1.03 1.60 12.93
CA ASP A 55 -1.33 2.98 12.54
C ASP A 55 -0.46 3.46 11.37
N TYR A 56 0.82 3.08 11.35
CA TYR A 56 1.72 3.41 10.24
C TYR A 56 1.31 2.69 8.96
N PHE A 57 1.13 1.37 9.01
CA PHE A 57 0.77 0.58 7.85
C PHE A 57 -0.72 0.65 7.50
N LYS A 58 -1.55 1.35 8.28
CA LYS A 58 -3.01 1.45 8.13
C LYS A 58 -3.66 0.07 7.96
N VAL A 59 -3.26 -0.85 8.83
CA VAL A 59 -3.79 -2.21 8.91
C VAL A 59 -4.31 -2.45 10.32
N THR A 60 -5.16 -3.46 10.51
CA THR A 60 -5.69 -3.73 11.85
C THR A 60 -4.58 -4.25 12.78
N PRO A 61 -4.61 -3.91 14.07
CA PRO A 61 -3.61 -4.40 15.04
C PRO A 61 -3.61 -5.93 15.13
N GLU A 62 -4.75 -6.57 14.88
CA GLU A 62 -4.87 -8.02 14.80
C GLU A 62 -4.08 -8.63 13.62
N ALA A 63 -4.04 -7.95 12.47
CA ALA A 63 -3.23 -8.38 11.34
C ALA A 63 -1.73 -8.32 11.67
N ILE A 64 -1.28 -7.24 12.32
CA ILE A 64 0.10 -7.11 12.79
C ILE A 64 0.45 -8.21 13.79
N ARG A 65 -0.41 -8.48 14.78
CA ARG A 65 -0.21 -9.60 15.71
C ARG A 65 -0.06 -10.93 14.99
N ARG A 66 -0.85 -11.20 13.96
CA ARG A 66 -0.75 -12.44 13.16
C ARG A 66 0.58 -12.52 12.42
N ILE A 67 1.04 -11.43 11.82
CA ILE A 67 2.33 -11.36 11.13
C ILE A 67 3.48 -11.65 12.11
N LEU A 68 3.46 -11.00 13.29
CA LEU A 68 4.48 -11.18 14.32
C LEU A 68 4.43 -12.57 15.00
N LYS A 69 3.23 -13.16 15.15
CA LYS A 69 3.05 -14.49 15.74
C LYS A 69 3.46 -15.62 14.78
N SER A 70 3.32 -15.41 13.47
CA SER A 70 3.66 -16.40 12.47
C SER A 70 5.17 -16.68 12.43
N LYS A 71 5.56 -17.94 12.63
CA LYS A 71 6.97 -18.39 12.58
C LYS A 71 7.42 -18.84 11.19
N TRP A 72 6.48 -18.99 10.26
CA TRP A 72 6.75 -19.51 8.93
C TRP A 72 7.60 -18.53 8.11
N GLN A 73 8.68 -19.05 7.52
CA GLN A 73 9.59 -18.34 6.62
C GLN A 73 9.64 -19.09 5.28
N PRO A 74 9.56 -18.38 4.14
CA PRO A 74 9.74 -18.98 2.82
C PRO A 74 11.19 -19.40 2.61
N THR A 75 11.39 -20.39 1.74
CA THR A 75 12.70 -20.56 1.07
C THR A 75 12.88 -19.48 0.00
N ASP A 76 14.11 -19.31 -0.49
CA ASP A 76 14.43 -18.27 -1.48
C ASP A 76 13.58 -18.39 -2.76
N GLU A 77 13.42 -19.62 -3.28
CA GLU A 77 12.57 -19.90 -4.44
C GLU A 77 11.09 -19.56 -4.19
N GLU A 78 10.56 -19.92 -3.02
CA GLU A 78 9.18 -19.60 -2.64
C GLU A 78 8.96 -18.09 -2.45
N HIS A 79 9.98 -17.39 -1.95
CA HIS A 79 9.96 -15.94 -1.77
C HIS A 79 9.87 -15.25 -3.15
N GLU A 80 10.72 -15.64 -4.10
CA GLU A 80 10.64 -15.15 -5.48
C GLU A 80 9.28 -15.43 -6.13
N GLU A 81 8.75 -16.64 -5.94
CA GLU A 81 7.45 -17.00 -6.49
C GLU A 81 6.32 -16.14 -5.89
N ARG A 82 6.40 -15.81 -4.59
CA ARG A 82 5.47 -14.87 -3.95
C ARG A 82 5.60 -13.45 -4.49
N LEU A 83 6.82 -12.97 -4.71
CA LEU A 83 7.05 -11.67 -5.34
C LEU A 83 6.45 -11.64 -6.76
N ARG A 84 6.66 -12.69 -7.56
CA ARG A 84 6.05 -12.82 -8.89
C ARG A 84 4.52 -12.80 -8.85
N ARG A 85 3.91 -13.51 -7.88
CA ARG A 85 2.45 -13.48 -7.69
C ARG A 85 1.96 -12.09 -7.28
N TRP A 86 2.72 -11.38 -6.45
CA TRP A 86 2.43 -10.01 -6.06
C TRP A 86 2.51 -9.03 -7.24
N ASP A 87 3.56 -9.13 -8.05
CA ASP A 87 3.73 -8.31 -9.25
C ASP A 87 2.60 -8.56 -10.26
N LYS A 88 2.25 -9.83 -10.55
CA LYS A 88 1.09 -10.19 -11.39
C LYS A 88 -0.23 -9.59 -10.88
N ARG A 89 -0.38 -9.47 -9.56
CA ARG A 89 -1.56 -8.81 -8.99
C ARG A 89 -1.50 -7.30 -9.22
N GLY A 90 -0.34 -6.68 -9.04
CA GLY A 90 -0.16 -5.25 -9.32
C GLY A 90 -0.41 -4.92 -10.79
N GLU A 91 0.01 -5.80 -11.72
CA GLU A 91 -0.32 -5.69 -13.15
C GLU A 91 -1.83 -5.66 -13.38
N LYS A 92 -2.60 -6.57 -12.76
CA LYS A 92 -4.06 -6.59 -12.88
C LYS A 92 -4.71 -5.32 -12.32
N ILE A 93 -4.24 -4.84 -11.17
CA ILE A 93 -4.76 -3.61 -10.57
C ILE A 93 -4.51 -2.43 -11.49
N TRP A 94 -3.29 -2.27 -12.00
CA TRP A 94 -2.95 -1.16 -12.89
C TRP A 94 -3.55 -1.30 -14.27
N ALA A 95 -3.78 -2.51 -14.79
CA ALA A 95 -4.53 -2.72 -16.02
C ALA A 95 -5.96 -2.16 -15.88
N ASN A 96 -6.66 -2.51 -14.79
CA ASN A 96 -7.99 -1.97 -14.50
C ASN A 96 -7.95 -0.43 -14.35
N LEU A 97 -6.93 0.13 -13.69
CA LEU A 97 -6.79 1.58 -13.55
C LEU A 97 -6.50 2.27 -14.89
N VAL A 98 -5.69 1.67 -15.75
CA VAL A 98 -5.42 2.16 -17.11
C VAL A 98 -6.68 2.15 -17.95
N GLU A 99 -7.51 1.11 -17.82
CA GLU A 99 -8.83 1.10 -18.42
C GLU A 99 -9.68 2.26 -17.90
N LEU A 100 -9.61 2.61 -16.63
CA LEU A 100 -10.27 3.83 -16.11
C LEU A 100 -9.60 5.15 -16.57
N GLY A 101 -8.55 5.08 -17.40
CA GLY A 101 -7.85 6.23 -17.97
C GLY A 101 -6.74 6.80 -17.08
N ILE A 102 -6.38 6.10 -16.01
CA ILE A 102 -5.36 6.55 -15.04
C ILE A 102 -3.97 6.17 -15.55
N LYS A 103 -3.00 7.07 -15.36
CA LYS A 103 -1.62 6.87 -15.81
C LYS A 103 -0.87 5.88 -14.89
N PRO A 104 -0.27 4.80 -15.44
CA PRO A 104 0.48 3.85 -14.65
C PRO A 104 1.90 4.37 -14.29
N PRO A 105 2.43 4.03 -13.09
CA PRO A 105 3.79 4.35 -12.67
C PRO A 105 4.87 3.78 -13.58
N LYS A 106 6.12 4.28 -13.47
CA LYS A 106 7.25 3.89 -14.33
C LYS A 106 7.49 2.37 -14.33
N LYS A 107 7.56 1.74 -13.15
CA LYS A 107 7.74 0.28 -12.99
C LYS A 107 6.74 -0.51 -13.86
N TRP A 108 5.46 -0.16 -13.77
CA TRP A 108 4.41 -0.88 -14.49
C TRP A 108 4.42 -0.63 -16.01
N ARG A 109 4.86 0.56 -16.45
CA ARG A 109 5.01 0.86 -17.88
C ARG A 109 6.14 0.07 -18.54
N GLU A 110 7.24 -0.12 -17.83
CA GLU A 110 8.37 -0.95 -18.28
C GLU A 110 7.95 -2.41 -18.41
N MET A 111 7.19 -2.91 -17.42
CA MET A 111 6.54 -4.22 -17.44
C MET A 111 5.47 -4.38 -18.55
N GLY A 112 5.11 -3.30 -19.24
CA GLY A 112 4.17 -3.33 -20.38
C GLY A 112 2.71 -3.01 -20.04
N VAL A 113 2.39 -2.68 -18.79
CA VAL A 113 1.02 -2.34 -18.38
C VAL A 113 0.61 -1.01 -19.03
N GLY A 114 -0.49 -1.06 -19.79
CA GLY A 114 -1.07 0.10 -20.47
C GLY A 114 -0.32 0.57 -21.72
N LYS A 115 0.48 -0.30 -22.34
CA LYS A 115 0.92 -0.12 -23.73
C LYS A 115 -0.26 -0.38 -24.66
N ALA A 116 -0.48 0.50 -25.63
CA ALA A 116 -1.42 0.25 -26.71
C ALA A 116 -0.78 -0.65 -27.78
N GLU A 117 -1.63 -1.26 -28.61
CA GLU A 117 -1.20 -1.94 -29.82
C GLU A 117 -0.42 -1.01 -30.76
N THR A 118 0.44 -1.60 -31.58
CA THR A 118 1.34 -0.87 -32.49
C THR A 118 0.57 0.14 -33.32
N GLY A 119 0.88 1.43 -33.14
CA GLY A 119 0.28 2.55 -33.88
C GLY A 119 -0.85 3.29 -33.16
N GLN A 120 -1.39 2.77 -32.05
CA GLN A 120 -2.44 3.45 -31.28
C GLN A 120 -1.89 4.17 -30.04
N LYS A 121 -2.60 5.23 -29.60
CA LYS A 121 -2.27 5.92 -28.34
C LYS A 121 -2.85 5.13 -27.17
N PRO A 122 -2.09 4.93 -26.07
CA PRO A 122 -2.63 4.26 -24.90
C PRO A 122 -3.78 5.06 -24.29
N ARG A 123 -4.75 4.35 -23.70
CA ARG A 123 -6.00 4.92 -23.19
C ARG A 123 -5.78 6.05 -22.18
N TRP A 124 -4.78 5.96 -21.33
CA TRP A 124 -4.42 7.03 -20.38
C TRP A 124 -3.80 8.29 -21.04
N LYS A 125 -3.47 8.24 -22.33
CA LYS A 125 -2.90 9.37 -23.11
C LYS A 125 -3.96 10.08 -23.99
N THR A 126 -5.16 9.52 -24.15
CA THR A 126 -6.26 10.13 -24.94
C THR A 126 -6.88 11.33 -24.21
N GLY A 127 -7.77 12.07 -24.89
CA GLY A 127 -8.34 13.33 -24.40
C GLY A 127 -9.39 13.19 -23.28
N SER A 128 -10.05 12.03 -23.17
CA SER A 128 -11.07 11.73 -22.15
C SER A 128 -10.46 11.16 -20.86
N ARG A 129 -9.55 11.92 -20.24
CA ARG A 129 -8.80 11.49 -19.05
C ARG A 129 -9.68 11.38 -17.81
N ASN A 130 -9.37 10.41 -16.93
CA ASN A 130 -9.90 10.24 -15.57
C ASN A 130 -11.44 10.34 -15.45
N THR A 131 -12.16 9.31 -15.88
CA THR A 131 -13.60 9.20 -15.54
C THR A 131 -13.83 8.89 -14.05
N VAL A 132 -12.80 8.40 -13.36
CA VAL A 132 -12.85 8.03 -11.94
C VAL A 132 -11.86 8.87 -11.15
N HIS A 133 -12.36 9.58 -10.14
CA HIS A 133 -11.53 10.23 -9.13
C HIS A 133 -10.89 9.15 -8.25
N VAL A 134 -9.58 8.98 -8.38
CA VAL A 134 -8.83 8.04 -7.55
C VAL A 134 -8.61 8.69 -6.19
N ASN A 135 -9.49 8.39 -5.23
CA ASN A 135 -9.16 8.58 -3.82
C ASN A 135 -8.18 7.48 -3.42
N ASP A 136 -6.93 7.60 -3.86
CA ASP A 136 -5.85 6.94 -3.15
C ASP A 136 -5.93 7.50 -1.73
N GLY A 137 -6.08 6.65 -0.73
CA GLY A 137 -6.15 7.05 0.69
C GLY A 137 -4.88 7.74 1.20
N PHE A 138 -4.01 8.22 0.31
CA PHE A 138 -2.98 9.20 0.53
C PHE A 138 -3.64 10.58 0.70
N ARG A 139 -4.30 10.78 1.84
CA ARG A 139 -4.33 12.12 2.42
C ARG A 139 -2.87 12.39 2.77
N ASP A 140 -2.22 13.32 2.07
CA ASP A 140 -0.83 13.71 2.33
C ASP A 140 -0.70 13.99 3.85
N PRO A 141 -0.08 13.11 4.66
CA PRO A 141 -0.05 13.28 6.12
C PRO A 141 0.99 14.31 6.55
N HIS A 142 1.60 15.01 5.59
CA HIS A 142 2.71 15.92 5.82
C HIS A 142 2.26 17.31 6.29
N GLU A 143 1.22 17.37 7.14
CA GLU A 143 1.06 18.54 8.01
C GLU A 143 1.72 18.32 9.38
N ASP A 144 1.76 17.10 9.96
CA ASP A 144 2.18 16.97 11.38
C ASP A 144 3.12 15.82 11.76
N VAL A 145 3.59 14.96 10.85
CA VAL A 145 4.58 13.90 11.20
C VAL A 145 5.86 14.05 10.39
N ASN A 146 6.89 14.60 11.05
CA ASN A 146 8.25 14.65 10.55
C ASN A 146 8.81 13.23 10.43
N VAL A 147 8.93 12.74 9.20
CA VAL A 147 9.59 11.45 8.87
C VAL A 147 11.06 11.40 9.32
N GLU A 148 11.66 12.57 9.55
CA GLU A 148 13.03 12.77 10.02
C GLU A 148 13.23 12.36 11.51
N ASP A 149 12.16 12.31 12.32
CA ASP A 149 12.23 11.94 13.74
C ASP A 149 12.15 10.42 13.97
N LEU A 150 11.78 9.64 12.95
CA LEU A 150 11.58 8.20 13.07
C LEU A 150 12.78 7.34 12.68
N ILE A 151 13.70 7.85 11.87
CA ILE A 151 14.90 7.12 11.44
C ILE A 151 16.10 8.06 11.63
N PRO A 152 16.93 7.88 12.67
CA PRO A 152 18.18 8.63 12.76
C PRO A 152 19.10 8.14 11.64
N ILE A 153 19.35 9.00 10.64
CA ILE A 153 20.42 8.81 9.67
C ILE A 153 21.72 9.01 10.45
N VAL A 154 22.38 7.90 10.81
CA VAL A 154 23.77 7.93 11.26
C VAL A 154 24.62 8.24 10.02
N ASP A 155 25.30 9.37 10.08
CA ASP A 155 26.25 9.93 9.10
C ASP A 155 25.72 10.65 7.85
N GLY A 156 25.98 11.96 7.80
CA GLY A 156 26.34 12.66 6.57
C GLY A 156 25.35 13.69 5.99
N ASN A 157 25.51 14.95 6.42
CA ASN A 157 25.16 16.18 5.68
C ASN A 157 23.68 16.61 5.63
N THR A 158 23.29 17.45 6.59
CA THR A 158 22.01 18.17 6.62
C THR A 158 21.98 19.30 5.58
N SER A 159 21.74 18.96 4.31
CA SER A 159 21.22 19.95 3.37
C SER A 159 19.73 20.09 3.64
N GLN A 160 19.34 21.11 4.41
CA GLN A 160 17.94 21.53 4.48
C GLN A 160 17.44 21.72 3.05
N LYS A 161 16.46 20.92 2.61
CA LYS A 161 15.78 21.21 1.36
C LYS A 161 15.20 22.62 1.49
N PRO A 162 15.39 23.52 0.50
CA PRO A 162 14.83 24.85 0.58
C PRO A 162 13.32 24.73 0.79
N ARG A 163 12.82 25.40 1.84
CA ARG A 163 11.40 25.57 2.08
C ARG A 163 10.79 26.06 0.77
N ARG A 164 9.80 25.34 0.24
CA ARG A 164 9.00 25.85 -0.89
C ARG A 164 8.46 27.21 -0.42
N PRO A 165 8.80 28.34 -1.07
CA PRO A 165 8.27 29.61 -0.63
C PRO A 165 6.75 29.55 -0.76
N ASN A 166 6.08 30.02 0.28
CA ASN A 166 4.64 30.26 0.28
C ASN A 166 4.25 31.01 -0.99
N ASN A 167 3.04 30.76 -1.49
CA ASN A 167 2.45 31.45 -2.65
C ASN A 167 2.47 32.98 -2.45
N MET A 168 3.58 33.63 -2.78
CA MET A 168 3.65 35.09 -2.91
C MET A 168 3.01 35.48 -4.25
N PRO A 169 2.12 36.47 -4.26
CA PRO A 169 1.54 36.98 -5.50
C PRO A 169 2.64 37.55 -6.40
N LEU A 170 2.40 37.51 -7.72
CA LEU A 170 3.37 37.91 -8.74
C LEU A 170 3.89 39.35 -8.58
N SER A 171 3.11 40.21 -7.89
CA SER A 171 3.46 41.60 -7.58
C SER A 171 4.67 41.76 -6.67
N GLU A 172 5.09 40.73 -5.93
CA GLU A 172 6.20 40.81 -4.97
C GLU A 172 7.52 40.19 -5.48
N ARG A 173 7.60 39.79 -6.77
CA ARG A 173 8.77 39.09 -7.34
C ARG A 173 9.71 39.94 -8.21
N LEU A 174 9.62 41.26 -8.14
CA LEU A 174 10.48 42.20 -8.89
C LEU A 174 11.42 42.95 -7.95
#